data_AF-A0A922YTS2-F1
#
_entry.id   AF-A0A922YTS2-F1
#
_cell.length_a   1.000
_cell.length_b   1.000
_cell.length_c   1.000
_cell.angle_alpha   90.00
_cell.angle_beta   90.00
_cell.angle_gamma   90.00
#
_symmetry.space_group_name_H-M   'P 1'
#
loop_
_entity.id
_entity.type
_entity.pdbx_description
1 polymer ?
#
loop_
_entity_poly.entity_id
_entity_poly.type
_entity_poly.pdbx_seq_one_letter_code
_entity_poly.pdbx_strand_id
1 'polypeptide(L)'
;MALDELQTLAVELSAARAGVLAPGTASPVGPSVAEQELDRARSELARIRGIYTDDHPDVRAQRRQIEMLEQALRVETSSSSPTRDAAAAQARLAVSRLEAQISTTRARADLLADQQRTLRSSIGQLRSQVVRGPQIERDLAALQRDYDSARIQYEDLRAKQLSAEIVQNLEGEEQGERFSLLEPALMPEYPIKPSRKKLVALGFFIALAAAAGLAILLEMVFARVRGANAVTAITGQRPMVVIPYIATAAEFHSTQVMRRRFIGLMVGLGLIGLVVVHTMIVPLHTLLITLFARLG
;
A
#
# COMPACT_ATOMS: atom_id res chain seq x y z
N MET A 1 -27.73 45.95 25.04
CA MET A 1 -29.08 46.15 25.60
C MET A 1 -29.02 46.27 27.12
N ALA A 2 -28.76 45.23 27.92
CA ALA A 2 -28.77 45.37 29.40
C ALA A 2 -27.74 46.37 29.97
N LEU A 3 -26.54 46.48 29.39
CA LEU A 3 -25.53 47.47 29.82
C LEU A 3 -25.92 48.91 29.45
N ASP A 4 -26.63 49.07 28.34
CA ASP A 4 -27.10 50.35 27.82
C ASP A 4 -28.26 50.86 28.68
N GLU A 5 -29.18 49.96 29.04
CA GLU A 5 -30.29 50.18 29.96
C GLU A 5 -29.82 50.52 31.39
N LEU A 6 -28.67 50.01 31.82
CA LEU A 6 -28.06 50.41 33.09
C LEU A 6 -27.46 51.81 33.06
N GLN A 7 -26.91 52.22 31.91
CA GLN A 7 -26.37 53.56 31.74
C GLN A 7 -27.50 54.60 31.73
N THR A 8 -28.61 54.32 31.06
CA THR A 8 -29.78 55.22 31.04
C THR A 8 -30.42 55.36 32.42
N LEU A 9 -30.66 54.26 33.13
CA LEU A 9 -31.24 54.29 34.48
C LEU A 9 -30.32 54.97 35.51
N ALA A 10 -28.99 54.80 35.38
CA ALA A 10 -28.04 55.50 36.24
C ALA A 10 -28.03 57.02 36.03
N VAL A 11 -28.17 57.46 34.78
CA VAL A 11 -28.32 58.88 34.42
C VAL A 11 -29.64 59.43 35.00
N GLU A 12 -30.76 58.73 34.82
CA GLU A 12 -32.05 59.12 35.41
C GLU A 12 -32.02 59.20 36.94
N LEU A 13 -31.32 58.28 37.61
CA LEU A 13 -31.16 58.30 39.05
C LEU A 13 -30.30 59.49 39.52
N SER A 14 -29.22 59.80 38.79
CA SER A 14 -28.40 60.97 39.09
C SER A 14 -29.18 62.29 38.93
N ALA A 15 -30.05 62.37 37.93
CA ALA A 15 -30.95 63.51 37.72
C ALA A 15 -32.02 63.60 38.81
N ALA A 16 -32.65 62.47 39.18
CA ALA A 16 -33.64 62.42 40.26
C ALA A 16 -33.02 62.79 41.63
N ARG A 17 -31.79 62.36 41.91
CA ARG A 17 -31.06 62.69 43.13
C ARG A 17 -30.61 64.16 43.15
N ALA A 18 -30.17 64.71 42.01
CA ALA A 18 -29.83 66.13 41.89
C ALA A 18 -31.06 67.04 42.12
N GLY A 19 -32.25 66.62 41.67
CA GLY A 19 -33.51 67.34 41.92
C GLY A 19 -34.01 67.28 43.36
N VAL A 20 -33.63 66.25 44.13
CA VAL A 20 -34.05 66.06 45.54
C VAL A 20 -33.11 66.75 46.54
N LEU A 21 -31.89 67.11 46.14
CA LEU A 21 -30.87 67.73 47.01
C LEU A 21 -30.72 69.27 46.86
N ALA A 22 -31.51 69.91 46.00
CA ALA A 22 -31.53 71.38 45.88
C ALA A 22 -32.80 71.97 46.52
N PRO A 23 -32.73 72.57 47.73
CA PRO A 23 -33.82 73.37 48.24
C PRO A 23 -33.80 74.73 47.51
N GLY A 24 -34.80 74.99 46.67
CA GLY A 24 -35.12 76.37 46.27
C GLY A 24 -34.98 76.74 44.80
N THR A 25 -35.00 75.81 43.85
CA THR A 25 -35.26 76.16 42.44
C THR A 25 -36.56 75.53 41.99
N ALA A 26 -37.65 76.27 42.22
CA ALA A 26 -38.80 76.20 41.34
C ALA A 26 -38.31 76.65 39.96
N SER A 27 -37.92 75.67 39.13
CA SER A 27 -37.69 75.94 37.71
C SER A 27 -39.03 76.24 37.04
N PRO A 28 -39.04 77.18 36.09
CA PRO A 28 -40.24 77.83 35.57
C PRO A 28 -41.14 76.84 34.83
N VAL A 29 -42.42 77.20 34.76
CA VAL A 29 -43.50 76.60 33.99
C VAL A 29 -43.01 76.10 32.62
N GLY A 30 -42.58 74.84 32.58
CA GLY A 30 -42.66 73.98 31.42
C GLY A 30 -43.88 73.08 31.61
N PRO A 31 -44.46 72.52 30.52
CA PRO A 31 -45.67 71.72 30.64
C PRO A 31 -45.44 70.60 31.66
N SER A 32 -46.37 70.48 32.61
CA SER A 32 -46.31 69.45 33.67
C SER A 32 -46.15 68.06 33.04
N VAL A 33 -45.55 67.11 33.76
CA VAL A 33 -45.35 65.73 33.26
C VAL A 33 -46.69 65.14 32.75
N ALA A 34 -47.80 65.49 33.40
CA ALA A 34 -49.15 65.12 32.99
C ALA A 34 -49.62 65.77 31.66
N GLU A 35 -49.25 67.02 31.38
CA GLU A 35 -49.52 67.67 30.08
C GLU A 35 -48.72 67.02 28.94
N GLN A 36 -47.46 66.62 29.18
CA GLN A 36 -46.66 65.90 28.18
C GLN A 36 -47.20 64.49 27.88
N GLU A 37 -47.69 63.79 28.91
CA GLU A 37 -48.34 62.49 28.74
C GLU A 37 -49.67 62.61 27.97
N LEU A 38 -50.44 63.68 28.22
CA LEU A 38 -51.67 63.98 27.48
C LEU A 38 -51.40 64.23 26.00
N ASP A 39 -50.36 65.01 25.67
CA ASP A 39 -49.99 65.29 24.27
C ASP A 39 -49.50 64.03 23.55
N ARG A 40 -48.72 63.17 24.23
CA ARG A 40 -48.35 61.85 23.69
C ARG A 40 -49.58 60.98 23.43
N ALA A 41 -50.51 60.91 24.38
CA ALA A 41 -51.73 60.13 24.23
C ALA A 41 -52.61 60.64 23.07
N ARG A 42 -52.69 61.96 22.89
CA ARG A 42 -53.37 62.63 21.76
C ARG A 42 -52.69 62.33 20.43
N SER A 43 -51.36 62.35 20.37
CA SER A 43 -50.61 62.02 19.14
C SER A 43 -50.80 60.56 18.74
N GLU A 44 -50.83 59.64 19.71
CA GLU A 44 -51.08 58.22 19.45
C GLU A 44 -52.53 57.99 19.00
N LEU A 45 -53.49 58.71 19.58
CA LEU A 45 -54.88 58.68 19.10
C LEU A 45 -55.00 59.18 17.64
N ALA A 46 -54.26 60.22 17.27
CA ALA A 46 -54.24 60.71 15.89
C ALA A 46 -53.66 59.65 14.93
N ARG A 47 -52.62 58.92 15.36
CA ARG A 47 -52.03 57.80 14.61
C ARG A 47 -53.03 56.65 14.42
N ILE A 48 -53.70 56.23 15.49
CA ILE A 48 -54.66 55.12 15.47
C ILE A 48 -55.91 55.49 14.66
N ARG A 49 -56.43 56.72 14.77
CA ARG A 49 -57.57 57.19 13.93
C ARG A 49 -57.25 57.26 12.44
N GLY A 50 -55.98 57.36 12.04
CA GLY A 50 -55.58 57.28 10.63
C GLY A 50 -55.73 55.89 10.02
N ILE A 51 -55.82 54.85 10.86
CA ILE A 51 -55.85 53.43 10.45
C ILE A 51 -57.19 52.78 10.82
N TYR A 52 -57.82 53.20 11.92
CA TYR A 52 -59.02 52.58 12.49
C TYR A 52 -60.19 53.57 12.58
N THR A 53 -61.40 53.07 12.31
CA THR A 53 -62.66 53.83 12.43
C THR A 53 -62.98 54.15 13.89
N ASP A 54 -63.77 55.20 14.13
CA ASP A 54 -64.11 55.72 15.46
C ASP A 54 -64.72 54.70 16.44
N ASP A 55 -65.32 53.61 15.95
CA ASP A 55 -65.92 52.53 16.74
C ASP A 55 -64.94 51.42 17.17
N HIS A 56 -63.67 51.46 16.74
CA HIS A 56 -62.69 50.43 17.09
C HIS A 56 -62.40 50.42 18.62
N PRO A 57 -62.30 49.24 19.25
CA PRO A 57 -62.05 49.13 20.70
C PRO A 57 -60.81 49.89 21.16
N ASP A 58 -59.76 49.94 20.33
CA ASP A 58 -58.51 50.65 20.66
C ASP A 58 -58.66 52.17 20.63
N VAL A 59 -59.45 52.73 19.69
CA VAL A 59 -59.77 54.16 19.65
C VAL A 59 -60.62 54.54 20.86
N ARG A 60 -61.57 53.67 21.26
CA ARG A 60 -62.38 53.86 22.46
C ARG A 60 -61.55 53.73 23.75
N ALA A 61 -60.58 52.83 23.80
CA ALA A 61 -59.67 52.71 24.93
C ALA A 61 -58.79 53.97 25.07
N GLN A 62 -58.21 54.43 23.95
CA GLN A 62 -57.37 55.61 23.93
C GLN A 62 -58.14 56.91 24.22
N ARG A 63 -59.38 57.06 23.71
CA ARG A 63 -60.29 58.16 24.08
C ARG A 63 -60.56 58.18 25.58
N ARG A 64 -60.87 57.02 26.17
CA ARG A 64 -61.09 56.90 27.62
C ARG A 64 -59.83 57.27 28.42
N GLN A 65 -58.66 56.88 27.92
CA GLN A 65 -57.39 57.22 28.56
C GLN A 65 -57.12 58.73 28.53
N ILE A 66 -57.39 59.39 27.40
CA ILE A 66 -57.30 60.86 27.30
C ILE A 66 -58.32 61.53 28.23
N GLU A 67 -59.57 61.07 28.26
CA GLU A 67 -60.60 61.63 29.14
C GLU A 67 -60.23 61.49 30.62
N MET A 68 -59.67 60.34 31.01
CA MET A 68 -59.15 60.13 32.36
C MET A 68 -57.97 61.06 32.68
N LEU A 69 -57.04 61.26 31.74
CA LEU A 69 -55.91 62.17 31.91
C LEU A 69 -56.37 63.64 31.98
N GLU A 70 -57.34 64.04 31.18
CA GLU A 70 -57.95 65.38 31.22
C GLU A 70 -58.71 65.63 32.53
N GLN A 71 -59.40 64.62 33.06
CA GLN A 71 -60.03 64.70 34.38
C GLN A 71 -59.00 64.79 35.50
N ALA A 72 -57.93 63.98 35.45
CA ALA A 72 -56.84 64.04 36.41
C ALA A 72 -56.17 65.42 36.42
N LEU A 73 -55.89 65.99 35.24
CA LEU A 73 -55.31 67.32 35.10
C LEU A 73 -56.20 68.41 35.71
N ARG A 74 -57.53 68.30 35.52
CA ARG A 74 -58.52 69.23 36.10
C ARG A 74 -58.58 69.15 37.62
N VAL A 75 -58.46 67.95 38.17
CA VAL A 75 -58.38 67.73 39.63
C VAL A 75 -57.08 68.30 40.19
N GLU A 76 -55.97 68.13 39.47
CA GLU A 76 -54.63 68.64 39.85
C GLU A 76 -54.56 70.19 39.79
N THR A 77 -55.27 70.83 38.84
CA THR A 77 -55.41 72.30 38.80
C THR A 77 -56.31 72.83 39.93
N SER A 78 -57.26 72.02 40.42
CA SER A 78 -58.19 72.37 41.51
C SER A 78 -57.61 72.14 42.90
N SER A 79 -56.51 71.39 42.99
CA SER A 79 -55.79 71.06 44.23
C SER A 79 -54.38 71.66 44.18
N SER A 80 -54.31 72.97 43.94
CA SER A 80 -53.07 73.74 44.04
C SER A 80 -52.60 73.83 45.49
N SER A 81 -51.89 72.80 45.94
CA SER A 81 -50.63 72.87 46.68
C SER A 81 -50.46 71.54 47.43
N PRO A 82 -49.79 70.53 46.85
CA PRO A 82 -49.22 69.49 47.70
C PRO A 82 -48.29 70.18 48.69
N THR A 83 -48.49 69.93 49.99
CA THR A 83 -47.56 70.37 51.04
C THR A 83 -46.16 69.93 50.61
N ARG A 84 -45.13 70.78 50.76
CA ARG A 84 -43.73 70.48 50.35
C ARG A 84 -43.24 69.10 50.82
N ASP A 85 -43.79 68.61 51.94
CA ASP A 85 -43.50 67.30 52.50
C ASP A 85 -44.06 66.13 51.67
N ALA A 86 -45.22 66.27 51.00
CA ALA A 86 -45.82 65.23 50.17
C ALA A 86 -45.07 65.05 48.83
N ALA A 87 -44.65 66.15 48.20
CA ALA A 87 -43.82 66.11 46.99
C ALA A 87 -42.41 65.55 47.29
N ALA A 88 -41.81 65.92 48.42
CA ALA A 88 -40.54 65.36 48.87
C ALA A 88 -40.65 63.85 49.22
N ALA A 89 -41.76 63.41 49.81
CA ALA A 89 -42.02 62.00 50.08
C ALA A 89 -42.19 61.17 48.81
N GLN A 90 -42.91 61.69 47.80
CA GLN A 90 -43.07 61.03 46.50
C GLN A 90 -41.76 60.95 45.73
N ALA A 91 -40.94 62.01 45.73
CA ALA A 91 -39.63 62.00 45.08
C ALA A 91 -38.67 61.00 45.74
N ARG A 92 -38.68 60.86 47.08
CA ARG A 92 -37.90 59.83 47.80
C ARG A 92 -38.36 58.41 47.46
N LEU A 93 -39.66 58.19 47.31
CA LEU A 93 -40.25 56.91 46.87
C LEU A 93 -39.90 56.57 45.41
N ALA A 94 -39.87 57.57 44.53
CA ALA A 94 -39.45 57.39 43.13
C ALA A 94 -37.96 57.04 43.04
N VAL A 95 -37.11 57.73 43.81
CA VAL A 95 -35.67 57.42 43.90
C VAL A 95 -35.44 56.01 44.44
N SER A 96 -36.11 55.60 45.51
CA SER A 96 -35.92 54.25 46.07
C SER A 96 -36.38 53.13 45.14
N ARG A 97 -37.46 53.34 44.37
CA ARG A 97 -37.89 52.40 43.31
C ARG A 97 -36.85 52.31 42.19
N LEU A 98 -36.29 53.44 41.77
CA LEU A 98 -35.27 53.47 40.73
C LEU A 98 -33.95 52.83 41.21
N GLU A 99 -33.57 53.02 42.48
CA GLU A 99 -32.44 52.31 43.11
C GLU A 99 -32.66 50.79 43.12
N ALA A 100 -33.87 50.33 43.45
CA ALA A 100 -34.24 48.91 43.40
C ALA A 100 -34.24 48.37 41.96
N GLN A 101 -34.69 49.16 40.98
CA GLN A 101 -34.66 48.77 39.58
C GLN A 101 -33.23 48.70 39.03
N ILE A 102 -32.36 49.62 39.43
CA ILE A 102 -30.93 49.58 39.05
C ILE A 102 -30.24 48.38 39.70
N SER A 103 -30.49 48.08 40.97
CA SER A 103 -29.87 46.93 41.63
C SER A 103 -30.29 45.60 41.00
N THR A 104 -31.58 45.45 40.65
CA THR A 104 -32.08 44.26 39.97
C THR A 104 -31.54 44.12 38.55
N THR A 105 -31.49 45.20 37.77
CA THR A 105 -30.90 45.18 36.41
C THR A 105 -29.39 44.91 36.46
N ARG A 106 -28.67 45.43 37.46
CA ARG A 106 -27.23 45.13 37.66
C ARG A 106 -27.02 43.65 37.95
N ALA A 107 -27.77 43.09 38.90
CA ALA A 107 -27.71 41.66 39.20
C ALA A 107 -28.03 40.79 37.98
N ARG A 108 -28.98 41.22 37.13
CA ARG A 108 -29.29 40.53 35.87
C ARG A 108 -28.16 40.63 34.84
N ALA A 109 -27.53 41.80 34.71
CA ALA A 109 -26.39 41.99 33.81
C ALA A 109 -25.19 41.15 34.25
N ASP A 110 -24.91 41.08 35.55
CA ASP A 110 -23.84 40.25 36.12
C ASP A 110 -24.10 38.76 35.87
N LEU A 111 -25.34 38.29 36.11
CA LEU A 111 -25.74 36.92 35.80
C LEU A 111 -25.55 36.58 34.31
N LEU A 112 -25.98 37.46 33.40
CA LEU A 112 -25.82 37.26 31.96
C LEU A 112 -24.34 37.27 31.55
N ALA A 113 -23.51 38.10 32.17
CA ALA A 113 -22.07 38.13 31.94
C ALA A 113 -21.39 36.84 32.42
N ASP A 114 -21.80 36.30 33.58
CA ASP A 114 -21.34 35.00 34.08
C ASP A 114 -21.78 33.85 33.17
N GLN A 115 -23.03 33.86 32.72
CA GLN A 115 -23.53 32.88 31.76
C GLN A 115 -22.74 32.94 30.46
N GLN A 116 -22.49 34.13 29.93
CA GLN A 116 -21.70 34.33 28.71
C GLN A 116 -20.26 33.83 28.87
N ARG A 117 -19.62 34.09 30.02
CA ARG A 117 -18.28 33.57 30.34
C ARG A 117 -18.27 32.04 30.38
N THR A 118 -19.26 31.45 31.04
CA THR A 118 -19.42 29.98 31.14
C THR A 118 -19.63 29.36 29.75
N LEU A 119 -20.54 29.91 28.95
CA LEU A 119 -20.80 29.47 27.57
C LEU A 119 -19.55 29.56 26.69
N ARG A 120 -18.80 30.66 26.77
CA ARG A 120 -17.54 30.82 26.02
C ARG A 120 -16.50 29.78 26.43
N SER A 121 -16.39 29.49 27.72
CA SER A 121 -15.52 28.42 28.23
C SER A 121 -15.94 27.05 27.68
N SER A 122 -17.23 26.72 27.75
CA SER A 122 -17.77 25.46 27.21
C SER A 122 -17.54 25.32 25.70
N ILE A 123 -17.71 26.41 24.93
CA ILE A 123 -17.41 26.43 23.49
C ILE A 123 -15.93 26.19 23.24
N GLY A 124 -15.04 26.81 24.03
CA GLY A 124 -13.61 26.58 23.94
C GLY A 124 -13.23 25.12 24.21
N GLN A 125 -13.79 24.54 25.26
CA GLN A 125 -13.59 23.12 25.60
C GLN A 125 -14.10 22.21 24.47
N LEU A 126 -15.31 22.45 23.96
CA LEU A 126 -15.89 21.62 22.90
C LEU A 126 -15.09 21.74 21.59
N ARG A 127 -14.65 22.95 21.21
CA ARG A 127 -13.75 23.14 20.06
C ARG A 127 -12.44 22.37 20.23
N SER A 128 -11.84 22.38 21.42
CA SER A 128 -10.62 21.60 21.68
C SER A 128 -10.84 20.09 21.57
N GLN A 129 -12.04 19.60 21.88
CA GLN A 129 -12.39 18.18 21.73
C GLN A 129 -12.60 17.83 20.26
N VAL A 130 -13.34 18.66 19.52
CA VAL A 130 -13.58 18.46 18.08
C VAL A 130 -12.27 18.44 17.29
N VAL A 131 -11.33 19.33 17.59
CA VAL A 131 -10.02 19.35 16.92
C VAL A 131 -9.19 18.09 17.22
N ARG A 132 -9.36 17.48 18.40
CA ARG A 132 -8.67 16.24 18.78
C ARG A 132 -9.31 14.97 18.21
N GLY A 133 -10.60 15.01 17.86
CA GLY A 133 -11.34 13.86 17.32
C GLY A 133 -10.63 13.15 16.15
N PRO A 134 -10.23 13.86 15.08
CA PRO A 134 -9.54 13.25 13.93
C PRO A 134 -8.17 12.65 14.25
N GLN A 135 -7.48 13.10 15.30
CA GLN A 135 -6.23 12.47 15.73
C GLN A 135 -6.53 11.14 16.43
N ILE A 136 -7.49 11.14 17.36
CA ILE A 136 -7.92 9.93 18.07
C ILE A 136 -8.44 8.87 17.10
N GLU A 137 -9.22 9.27 16.09
CA GLU A 137 -9.74 8.36 15.07
C GLU A 137 -8.61 7.72 14.24
N ARG A 138 -7.60 8.51 13.86
CA ARG A 138 -6.41 7.99 13.16
C ARG A 138 -5.60 7.04 14.03
N ASP A 139 -5.42 7.37 15.30
CA ASP A 139 -4.69 6.53 16.25
C ASP A 139 -5.44 5.20 16.50
N LEU A 140 -6.77 5.24 16.62
CA LEU A 140 -7.61 4.06 16.75
C LEU A 140 -7.55 3.19 15.49
N ALA A 141 -7.64 3.79 14.31
CA ALA A 141 -7.55 3.07 13.03
C ALA A 141 -6.16 2.45 12.80
N ALA A 142 -5.09 3.09 13.30
CA ALA A 142 -3.75 2.50 13.32
C ALA A 142 -3.71 1.28 14.26
N LEU A 143 -4.18 1.43 15.49
CA LEU A 143 -4.20 0.36 16.48
C LEU A 143 -5.03 -0.85 16.02
N GLN A 144 -6.16 -0.62 15.35
CA GLN A 144 -6.97 -1.70 14.77
C GLN A 144 -6.22 -2.46 13.67
N ARG A 145 -5.55 -1.76 12.76
CA ARG A 145 -4.75 -2.42 11.70
C ARG A 145 -3.58 -3.23 12.28
N ASP A 146 -2.94 -2.72 13.32
CA ASP A 146 -1.85 -3.41 14.01
C ASP A 146 -2.37 -4.65 14.73
N TYR A 147 -3.53 -4.55 15.41
CA TYR A 147 -4.20 -5.68 16.04
C TYR A 147 -4.57 -6.77 15.03
N ASP A 148 -5.19 -6.41 13.91
CA ASP A 148 -5.57 -7.37 12.86
C ASP A 148 -4.33 -8.06 12.26
N SER A 149 -3.26 -7.31 12.04
CA SER A 149 -1.98 -7.86 11.55
C SER A 149 -1.36 -8.82 12.55
N ALA A 150 -1.32 -8.46 13.83
CA ALA A 150 -0.81 -9.32 14.91
C ALA A 150 -1.65 -10.59 15.07
N ARG A 151 -2.97 -10.48 14.92
CA ARG A 151 -3.89 -11.62 14.96
C ARG A 151 -3.62 -12.59 13.82
N ILE A 152 -3.49 -12.11 12.58
CA ILE A 152 -3.19 -12.97 11.42
C ILE A 152 -1.85 -13.69 11.61
N GLN A 153 -0.82 -12.98 12.08
CA GLN A 153 0.49 -13.58 12.35
C GLN A 153 0.42 -14.64 13.45
N TYR A 154 -0.35 -14.38 14.52
CA TYR A 154 -0.57 -15.35 15.59
C TYR A 154 -1.27 -16.61 15.07
N GLU A 155 -2.32 -16.45 14.26
CA GLU A 155 -3.06 -17.58 13.68
C GLU A 155 -2.16 -18.43 12.76
N ASP A 156 -1.32 -17.81 11.92
CA ASP A 156 -0.33 -18.51 11.07
C ASP A 156 0.73 -19.24 11.89
N LEU A 157 1.29 -18.59 12.92
CA LEU A 157 2.29 -19.20 13.78
C LEU A 157 1.70 -20.38 14.56
N ARG A 158 0.46 -20.26 15.02
CA ARG A 158 -0.26 -21.34 15.70
C ARG A 158 -0.51 -22.53 14.76
N ALA A 159 -0.88 -22.28 13.51
CA ALA A 159 -1.05 -23.34 12.52
C ALA A 159 0.28 -24.08 12.25
N LYS A 160 1.38 -23.33 12.06
CA LYS A 160 2.72 -23.91 11.88
C LYS A 160 3.18 -24.71 13.09
N GLN A 161 2.92 -24.23 14.30
CA GLN A 161 3.20 -24.96 15.54
C GLN A 161 2.48 -26.30 15.56
N LEU A 162 1.17 -26.31 15.25
CA LEU A 162 0.38 -27.55 15.21
C LEU A 162 0.90 -28.52 14.14
N SER A 163 1.26 -28.04 12.95
CA SER A 163 1.86 -28.88 11.91
C SER A 163 3.20 -29.48 12.36
N ALA A 164 4.06 -28.68 13.00
CA ALA A 164 5.34 -29.16 13.52
C ALA A 164 5.15 -30.20 14.63
N GLU A 165 4.17 -30.01 15.52
CA GLU A 165 3.83 -30.96 16.58
C GLU A 165 3.33 -32.30 15.99
N ILE A 166 2.51 -32.26 14.93
CA ILE A 166 2.09 -33.46 14.20
C ILE A 166 3.30 -34.19 13.60
N VAL A 167 4.18 -33.48 12.90
CA VAL A 167 5.40 -34.08 12.30
C VAL A 167 6.29 -34.68 13.38
N GLN A 168 6.52 -33.96 14.49
CA GLN A 168 7.30 -34.45 15.61
C GLN A 168 6.71 -35.72 16.23
N ASN A 169 5.39 -35.78 16.41
CA ASN A 169 4.72 -36.97 16.91
C ASN A 169 4.87 -38.16 15.93
N LEU A 170 4.73 -37.93 14.62
CA LEU A 170 4.93 -38.96 13.60
C LEU A 170 6.38 -39.48 13.54
N GLU A 171 7.36 -38.61 13.73
CA GLU A 171 8.77 -39.00 13.86
C GLU A 171 9.00 -39.82 15.14
N GLY A 172 8.44 -39.37 16.27
CA GLY A 172 8.56 -40.05 17.56
C GLY A 172 7.88 -41.43 17.61
N GLU A 173 6.80 -41.61 16.85
CA GLU A 173 6.11 -42.90 16.69
C GLU A 173 6.77 -43.84 15.65
N GLU A 174 7.93 -43.46 15.07
CA GLU A 174 8.57 -44.15 13.94
C GLU A 174 7.64 -44.39 12.73
N GLN A 175 6.59 -43.58 12.57
CA GLN A 175 5.62 -43.64 11.45
C GLN A 175 6.02 -42.72 10.28
N GLY A 176 7.25 -42.21 10.26
CA GLY A 176 7.83 -41.60 9.06
C GLY A 176 7.88 -42.61 7.90
N GLU A 177 8.01 -42.13 6.66
CA GLU A 177 8.15 -42.99 5.49
C GLU A 177 9.36 -43.92 5.65
N ARG A 178 9.10 -45.12 6.17
CA ARG A 178 10.11 -46.17 6.33
C ARG A 178 10.31 -46.75 4.93
N PHE A 179 11.36 -46.30 4.26
CA PHE A 179 11.80 -46.90 3.00
C PHE A 179 12.16 -48.36 3.28
N SER A 180 11.19 -49.25 3.07
CA SER A 180 11.39 -50.68 3.11
C SER A 180 12.04 -51.08 1.79
N LEU A 181 13.20 -51.71 1.86
CA LEU A 181 13.87 -52.24 0.68
C LEU A 181 13.10 -53.47 0.20
N LEU A 182 12.11 -53.29 -0.67
CA LEU A 182 11.37 -54.41 -1.28
C LEU A 182 12.30 -55.27 -2.13
N GLU A 183 13.11 -54.62 -2.99
CA GLU A 183 13.99 -55.31 -3.92
C GLU A 183 15.33 -54.55 -4.02
N PRO A 184 16.47 -55.23 -3.76
CA PRO A 184 17.78 -54.63 -3.92
C PRO A 184 18.11 -54.43 -5.40
N ALA A 185 18.93 -53.42 -5.71
CA ALA A 185 19.40 -53.19 -7.07
C ALA A 185 20.22 -54.40 -7.59
N LEU A 186 19.74 -55.04 -8.65
CA LEU A 186 20.46 -56.12 -9.31
C LEU A 186 21.56 -55.56 -10.20
N MET A 187 22.75 -56.16 -10.12
CA MET A 187 23.85 -55.81 -10.99
C MET A 187 23.57 -56.36 -12.41
N PRO A 188 23.73 -55.56 -13.48
CA PRO A 188 23.37 -56.00 -14.82
C PRO A 188 24.30 -57.13 -15.31
N GLU A 189 23.71 -58.27 -15.69
CA GLU A 189 24.45 -59.41 -16.25
C GLU A 189 25.07 -59.11 -17.63
N TYR A 190 24.48 -58.16 -18.37
CA TYR A 190 24.93 -57.80 -19.71
C TYR A 190 25.13 -56.28 -19.83
N PRO A 191 26.18 -55.83 -20.54
CA PRO A 191 26.41 -54.42 -20.78
C PRO A 191 25.26 -53.83 -21.61
N ILE A 192 24.60 -52.79 -21.08
CA ILE A 192 23.43 -52.16 -21.70
C ILE A 192 23.81 -51.50 -23.04
N LYS A 193 25.00 -50.88 -23.13
CA LYS A 193 25.57 -50.29 -24.36
C LYS A 193 27.10 -50.30 -24.28
N PRO A 194 27.84 -50.35 -25.41
CA PRO A 194 27.43 -50.67 -26.77
C PRO A 194 27.47 -52.19 -27.06
N SER A 195 26.68 -52.65 -28.04
CA SER A 195 26.67 -54.07 -28.44
C SER A 195 27.98 -54.46 -29.14
N ARG A 196 28.84 -55.20 -28.44
CA ARG A 196 30.19 -55.61 -28.90
C ARG A 196 30.22 -56.22 -30.32
N LYS A 197 29.21 -57.04 -30.67
CA LYS A 197 29.08 -57.66 -32.00
C LYS A 197 28.95 -56.63 -33.14
N LYS A 198 28.17 -55.57 -32.94
CA LYS A 198 27.99 -54.52 -33.96
C LYS A 198 29.26 -53.70 -34.16
N LEU A 199 30.01 -53.45 -33.08
CA LEU A 199 31.27 -52.70 -33.13
C LEU A 199 32.34 -53.47 -33.91
N VAL A 200 32.45 -54.79 -33.69
CA VAL A 200 33.36 -55.66 -34.47
C VAL A 200 32.95 -55.71 -35.95
N ALA A 201 31.65 -55.88 -36.24
CA ALA A 201 31.17 -55.90 -37.62
C ALA A 201 31.46 -54.57 -38.34
N LEU A 202 31.17 -53.44 -37.69
CA LEU A 202 31.44 -52.11 -38.24
C LEU A 202 32.94 -51.89 -38.48
N GLY A 203 33.79 -52.25 -37.51
CA GLY A 203 35.24 -52.17 -37.65
C GLY A 203 35.76 -53.01 -38.82
N PHE A 204 35.23 -54.22 -39.02
CA PHE A 204 35.59 -55.07 -40.16
C PHE A 204 35.23 -54.41 -41.50
N PHE A 205 34.01 -53.87 -41.64
CA PHE A 205 33.60 -53.20 -42.87
C PHE A 205 34.40 -51.92 -43.14
N ILE A 206 34.70 -51.12 -42.10
CA ILE A 206 35.54 -49.93 -42.23
C ILE A 206 36.95 -50.32 -42.66
N ALA A 207 37.54 -51.36 -42.06
CA ALA A 207 38.88 -51.82 -42.42
C ALA A 207 38.94 -52.31 -43.87
N LEU A 208 37.93 -53.07 -44.32
CA LEU A 208 37.85 -53.53 -45.71
C LEU A 208 37.71 -52.35 -46.69
N ALA A 209 36.82 -51.41 -46.39
CA ALA A 209 36.60 -50.22 -47.20
C ALA A 209 37.86 -49.33 -47.26
N ALA A 210 38.53 -49.15 -46.13
CA ALA A 210 39.78 -48.39 -46.05
C ALA A 210 40.91 -49.08 -46.83
N ALA A 211 41.05 -50.40 -46.73
CA ALA A 211 42.06 -51.16 -47.46
C ALA A 211 41.81 -51.09 -48.98
N ALA A 212 40.58 -51.30 -49.42
CA ALA A 212 40.20 -51.18 -50.83
C ALA A 212 40.38 -49.75 -51.35
N GLY A 213 39.93 -48.76 -50.57
CA GLY A 213 40.10 -47.34 -50.89
C GLY A 213 41.57 -46.94 -51.00
N LEU A 214 42.41 -47.40 -50.08
CA LEU A 214 43.85 -47.13 -50.10
C LEU A 214 44.55 -47.83 -51.26
N ALA A 215 44.13 -49.04 -51.63
CA ALA A 215 44.64 -49.75 -52.81
C ALA A 215 44.29 -49.00 -54.11
N ILE A 216 43.03 -48.54 -54.25
CA ILE A 216 42.60 -47.73 -55.40
C ILE A 216 43.35 -46.41 -55.43
N LEU A 217 43.47 -45.72 -54.29
CA LEU A 217 44.20 -44.45 -54.19
C LEU A 217 45.67 -44.61 -54.58
N LEU A 218 46.34 -45.66 -54.10
CA LEU A 218 47.72 -45.96 -54.48
C LEU A 218 47.88 -46.23 -55.97
N GLU A 219 46.91 -46.91 -56.59
CA GLU A 219 46.94 -47.15 -58.04
C GLU A 219 46.69 -45.85 -58.84
N MET A 220 45.81 -44.96 -58.36
CA MET A 220 45.57 -43.65 -58.99
C MET A 220 46.79 -42.72 -58.88
N VAL A 221 47.45 -42.69 -57.72
CA VAL A 221 48.63 -41.84 -57.48
C VAL A 221 49.87 -42.38 -58.17
N PHE A 222 50.04 -43.71 -58.19
CA PHE A 222 51.18 -44.39 -58.80
C PHE A 222 50.75 -45.21 -60.02
N ALA A 223 50.26 -44.53 -61.06
CA ALA A 223 49.97 -45.15 -62.34
C ALA A 223 51.27 -45.69 -62.99
N ARG A 224 51.61 -46.95 -62.72
CA ARG A 224 52.84 -47.59 -63.21
C ARG A 224 52.49 -48.59 -64.30
N VAL A 225 53.11 -48.45 -65.46
CA VAL A 225 52.95 -49.41 -66.56
C VAL A 225 53.65 -50.72 -66.18
N ARG A 226 52.88 -51.78 -65.89
CA ARG A 226 53.42 -53.08 -65.47
C ARG A 226 53.42 -54.06 -66.65
N GLY A 227 54.59 -54.21 -67.27
CA GLY A 227 54.86 -55.25 -68.27
C GLY A 227 54.50 -54.90 -69.71
N ALA A 228 54.86 -55.80 -70.63
CA ALA A 228 54.78 -55.59 -72.08
C ALA A 228 53.33 -55.41 -72.60
N ASN A 229 52.37 -56.09 -71.96
CA ASN A 229 50.95 -56.00 -72.33
C ASN A 229 50.36 -54.62 -72.02
N ALA A 230 50.74 -54.01 -70.90
CA ALA A 230 50.29 -52.66 -70.54
C ALA A 230 50.85 -51.60 -71.51
N VAL A 231 52.09 -51.76 -71.96
CA VAL A 231 52.68 -50.91 -73.02
C VAL A 231 51.89 -51.07 -74.33
N THR A 232 51.61 -52.31 -74.73
CA THR A 232 50.82 -52.61 -75.96
C THR A 232 49.42 -51.97 -75.91
N ALA A 233 48.76 -52.01 -74.75
CA ALA A 233 47.44 -51.42 -74.56
C ALA A 233 47.45 -49.89 -74.65
N ILE A 234 48.53 -49.23 -74.24
CA ILE A 234 48.67 -47.77 -74.29
C ILE A 234 49.11 -47.30 -75.68
N THR A 235 50.06 -48.01 -76.32
CA THR A 235 50.68 -47.57 -77.58
C THR A 235 50.06 -48.19 -78.84
N GLY A 236 49.22 -49.22 -78.70
CA GLY A 236 48.60 -49.96 -79.81
C GLY A 236 49.57 -50.88 -80.58
N GLN A 237 50.84 -50.96 -80.16
CA GLN A 237 51.89 -51.71 -80.85
C GLN A 237 52.52 -52.75 -79.91
N ARG A 238 52.73 -53.97 -80.42
CA ARG A 238 53.38 -55.03 -79.66
C ARG A 238 54.89 -54.75 -79.54
N PRO A 239 55.48 -54.78 -78.33
CA PRO A 239 56.93 -54.71 -78.14
C PRO A 239 57.64 -55.84 -78.89
N MET A 240 58.67 -55.52 -79.69
CA MET A 240 59.40 -56.52 -80.48
C MET A 240 60.30 -57.42 -79.61
N VAL A 241 60.84 -56.88 -78.52
CA VAL A 241 61.72 -57.60 -77.58
C VAL A 241 61.37 -57.19 -76.16
N VAL A 242 61.26 -58.16 -75.26
CA VAL A 242 61.13 -57.94 -73.82
C VAL A 242 62.45 -58.30 -73.17
N ILE A 243 63.18 -57.31 -72.66
CA ILE A 243 64.42 -57.54 -71.93
C ILE A 243 64.05 -57.83 -70.47
N PRO A 244 64.40 -59.00 -69.92
CA PRO A 244 64.14 -59.28 -68.51
C PRO A 244 64.97 -58.33 -67.64
N TYR A 245 64.35 -57.80 -66.60
CA TYR A 245 65.04 -56.97 -65.63
C TYR A 245 65.99 -57.82 -64.78
N ILE A 246 67.30 -57.61 -64.91
CA ILE A 246 68.32 -58.27 -64.10
C ILE A 246 68.63 -57.37 -62.90
N ALA A 247 68.10 -57.73 -61.73
CA ALA A 247 68.32 -56.97 -60.51
C ALA A 247 69.80 -57.04 -60.07
N THR A 248 70.34 -55.89 -59.63
CA THR A 248 71.72 -55.80 -59.14
C THR A 248 71.82 -56.17 -57.65
N ALA A 249 72.99 -56.64 -57.19
CA ALA A 249 73.19 -57.04 -55.78
C ALA A 249 72.92 -55.90 -54.78
N ALA A 250 73.17 -54.64 -55.16
CA ALA A 250 72.85 -53.46 -54.35
C ALA A 250 71.33 -53.20 -54.22
N GLU A 251 70.55 -53.54 -55.25
CA GLU A 251 69.11 -53.33 -55.28
C GLU A 251 68.34 -54.36 -54.45
N PHE A 252 68.84 -55.60 -54.36
CA PHE A 252 68.36 -56.62 -53.43
C PHE A 252 68.44 -56.15 -51.97
N HIS A 253 69.51 -55.46 -51.58
CA HIS A 253 69.64 -54.94 -50.21
C HIS A 253 68.68 -53.78 -49.92
N SER A 254 68.47 -52.85 -50.85
CA SER A 254 67.56 -51.70 -50.63
C SER A 254 66.09 -52.12 -50.53
N THR A 255 65.65 -53.05 -51.39
CA THR A 255 64.27 -53.56 -51.42
C THR A 255 63.95 -54.40 -50.18
N GLN A 256 64.92 -55.17 -49.68
CA GLN A 256 64.76 -55.96 -48.46
C GLN A 256 64.68 -55.09 -47.19
N VAL A 257 65.42 -53.98 -47.12
CA VAL A 257 65.32 -53.02 -46.00
C VAL A 257 63.95 -52.33 -46.00
N MET A 258 63.47 -51.88 -47.17
CA MET A 258 62.16 -51.25 -47.28
C MET A 258 61.01 -52.22 -46.98
N ARG A 259 61.10 -53.46 -47.46
CA ARG A 259 60.14 -54.52 -47.13
C ARG A 259 60.14 -54.87 -45.64
N ARG A 260 61.32 -54.94 -44.99
CA ARG A 260 61.42 -55.14 -43.54
C ARG A 260 60.83 -53.97 -42.75
N ARG A 261 61.04 -52.72 -43.18
CA ARG A 261 60.40 -51.53 -42.59
C ARG A 261 58.89 -51.57 -42.74
N PHE A 262 58.38 -51.96 -43.91
CA PHE A 262 56.94 -52.08 -44.15
C PHE A 262 56.30 -53.19 -43.32
N ILE A 263 56.94 -54.37 -43.24
CA ILE A 263 56.50 -55.46 -42.36
C ILE A 263 56.54 -55.02 -40.90
N GLY A 264 57.62 -54.35 -40.47
CA GLY A 264 57.75 -53.81 -39.11
C GLY A 264 56.65 -52.79 -38.77
N LEU A 265 56.30 -51.91 -39.71
CA LEU A 265 55.21 -50.95 -39.54
C LEU A 265 53.84 -51.65 -39.43
N MET A 266 53.58 -52.66 -40.27
CA MET A 266 52.34 -53.44 -40.20
C MET A 266 52.22 -54.21 -38.88
N VAL A 267 53.31 -54.83 -38.41
CA VAL A 267 53.36 -55.51 -37.11
C VAL A 267 53.15 -54.52 -35.96
N GLY A 268 53.78 -53.34 -36.02
CA GLY A 268 53.60 -52.28 -35.02
C GLY A 268 52.16 -51.76 -34.96
N LEU A 269 51.54 -51.53 -36.12
CA LEU A 269 50.15 -51.07 -36.20
C LEU A 269 49.16 -52.13 -35.70
N GLY A 270 49.43 -53.42 -35.97
CA GLY A 270 48.69 -54.54 -35.40
C GLY A 270 48.80 -54.62 -33.86
N LEU A 271 50.01 -54.43 -33.31
CA LEU A 271 50.23 -54.37 -31.86
C LEU A 271 49.49 -53.20 -31.20
N ILE A 272 49.52 -52.01 -31.80
CA ILE A 272 48.77 -50.84 -31.31
C ILE A 272 47.27 -51.12 -31.32
N GLY A 273 46.74 -51.71 -32.40
CA GLY A 273 45.34 -52.13 -32.48
C GLY A 273 44.96 -53.11 -31.36
N LEU A 274 45.84 -54.08 -31.07
CA LEU A 274 45.63 -55.05 -29.98
C LEU A 274 45.59 -54.38 -28.59
N VAL A 275 46.48 -53.41 -28.34
CA VAL A 275 46.50 -52.64 -27.09
C VAL A 275 45.23 -51.80 -26.95
N VAL A 276 44.77 -51.14 -28.01
CA VAL A 276 43.52 -50.36 -27.98
C VAL A 276 42.32 -51.26 -27.67
N VAL A 277 42.24 -52.44 -28.27
CA VAL A 277 41.19 -53.42 -27.96
C VAL A 277 41.26 -53.87 -26.51
N HIS A 278 42.47 -54.08 -25.98
CA HIS A 278 42.71 -54.46 -24.59
C HIS A 278 42.20 -53.41 -23.59
N THR A 279 42.47 -52.13 -23.84
CA THR A 279 42.18 -51.04 -22.90
C THR A 279 40.75 -50.50 -23.01
N MET A 280 40.17 -50.45 -24.22
CA MET A 280 38.89 -49.78 -24.46
C MET A 280 37.70 -50.74 -24.57
N ILE A 281 37.91 -52.00 -24.96
CA ILE A 281 36.80 -52.90 -25.32
C ILE A 281 36.70 -54.04 -24.32
N VAL A 282 37.74 -54.89 -24.24
CA VAL A 282 37.73 -56.09 -23.40
C VAL A 282 39.17 -56.50 -23.04
N PRO A 283 39.48 -56.81 -21.76
CA PRO A 283 40.78 -57.36 -21.38
C PRO A 283 41.10 -58.65 -22.15
N LEU A 284 42.33 -58.81 -22.64
CA LEU A 284 42.71 -59.93 -23.53
C LEU A 284 42.48 -61.29 -22.85
N HIS A 285 42.69 -61.35 -21.54
CA HIS A 285 42.47 -62.55 -20.73
C HIS A 285 40.99 -62.99 -20.76
N THR A 286 40.04 -62.06 -20.66
CA THR A 286 38.60 -62.40 -20.72
C THR A 286 38.17 -62.85 -22.11
N LEU A 287 38.74 -62.28 -23.17
CA LEU A 287 38.44 -62.68 -24.55
C LEU A 287 38.90 -64.13 -24.79
N LEU A 288 40.12 -64.46 -24.35
CA LEU A 288 40.70 -65.79 -24.47
C LEU A 288 39.83 -66.85 -23.74
N ILE A 289 39.41 -66.56 -22.50
CA ILE A 289 38.52 -67.44 -21.72
C ILE A 289 37.17 -67.67 -22.42
N THR A 290 36.53 -66.62 -22.95
CA THR A 290 35.24 -66.77 -23.65
C THR A 290 35.36 -67.50 -24.99
N LEU A 291 36.52 -67.45 -25.64
CA LEU A 291 36.78 -68.17 -26.88
C LEU A 291 36.95 -69.66 -26.62
N PHE A 292 37.74 -70.04 -25.61
CA PHE A 292 37.91 -71.43 -25.20
C PHE A 292 36.60 -72.03 -24.67
N ALA A 293 35.81 -71.28 -23.90
CA ALA A 293 34.51 -71.73 -23.38
C ALA A 293 33.40 -71.85 -24.46
N ARG A 294 33.63 -71.38 -25.69
CA ARG A 294 32.70 -71.56 -26.82
C ARG A 294 33.17 -72.60 -27.83
N LEU A 295 34.45 -72.96 -27.80
CA LEU A 295 35.06 -73.98 -28.66
C LEU A 295 35.16 -75.36 -27.98
N GLY A 296 34.90 -75.44 -26.67
CA GLY A 296 34.64 -76.68 -25.92
C GLY A 296 33.21 -76.69 -25.40
#